data_AF-A0A7Y5CSP0-F1
#
_entry.id   AF-A0A7Y5CSP0-F1
#
_cell.length_a   1.000
_cell.length_b   1.000
_cell.length_c   1.000
_cell.angle_alpha   90.00
_cell.angle_beta   90.00
_cell.angle_gamma   90.00
#
_symmetry.space_group_name_H-M   'P 1'
#
loop_
_entity.id
_entity.type
_entity.pdbx_description
1 polymer ?
#
loop_
_entity_poly.entity_id
_entity_poly.type
_entity_poly.pdbx_seq_one_letter_code
_entity_poly.pdbx_strand_id
1 'polypeptide(L)'
;MDREKRVKSIRNWIAGADYDLDTAKHMLKTGRYLYVVFMCHLTLEKALKAHVELHEDKFPPKIHDLVRLADRAGLIIPEDLNRIVLELNQASIPTRYPEDLQQSLTVYTNDYAAKVLQETEEVLQWLKAHPRIAML
;
A
#
# COMPACT_ATOMS: atom_id res chain seq x y z
N MET A 1 -2.60 1.16 25.43
CA MET A 1 -2.00 -0.14 25.09
C MET A 1 -0.60 -0.17 25.66
N ASP A 2 -0.13 -1.30 26.20
CA ASP A 2 1.27 -1.43 26.63
C ASP A 2 2.22 -1.04 25.47
N ARG A 3 3.30 -0.31 25.78
CA ARG A 3 4.20 0.29 24.77
C ARG A 3 4.81 -0.80 23.88
N GLU A 4 5.21 -1.92 24.48
CA GLU A 4 5.79 -3.04 23.75
C GLU A 4 4.77 -3.67 22.80
N LYS A 5 3.54 -3.90 23.29
CA LYS A 5 2.44 -4.41 22.47
C LYS A 5 2.14 -3.51 21.26
N ARG A 6 2.19 -2.18 21.44
CA ARG A 6 1.99 -1.22 20.33
C ARG A 6 3.13 -1.27 19.32
N VAL A 7 4.39 -1.23 19.78
CA VAL A 7 5.55 -1.31 18.86
C VAL A 7 5.48 -2.60 18.04
N LYS A 8 5.11 -3.72 18.66
CA LYS A 8 4.87 -4.98 17.96
C LYS A 8 3.74 -4.89 16.93
N SER A 9 2.63 -4.21 17.25
CA SER A 9 1.52 -3.96 16.33
C SER A 9 1.97 -3.16 15.10
N ILE A 10 2.71 -2.08 15.31
CA ILE A 10 3.22 -1.22 14.22
C ILE A 10 4.21 -2.00 13.33
N ARG A 11 5.13 -2.77 13.93
CA ARG A 11 6.04 -3.64 13.16
C ARG A 11 5.29 -4.71 12.37
N ASN A 12 4.20 -5.26 12.90
CA ASN A 12 3.35 -6.20 12.18
C ASN A 12 2.69 -5.57 10.95
N TRP A 13 2.30 -4.29 11.00
CA TRP A 13 1.79 -3.59 9.82
C TRP A 13 2.86 -3.47 8.72
N ILE A 14 4.08 -3.08 9.08
CA ILE A 14 5.20 -2.97 8.12
C ILE A 14 5.57 -4.35 7.54
N ALA A 15 5.68 -5.38 8.40
CA ALA A 15 5.93 -6.74 7.93
C ALA A 15 4.82 -7.25 7.01
N GLY A 16 3.56 -6.90 7.30
CA GLY A 16 2.43 -7.21 6.45
C GLY A 16 2.46 -6.48 5.11
N ALA A 17 2.98 -5.26 5.06
CA ALA A 17 3.20 -4.52 3.81
C ALA A 17 4.30 -5.18 2.96
N ASP A 18 5.43 -5.55 3.57
CA ASP A 18 6.51 -6.27 2.89
C ASP A 18 6.03 -7.62 2.31
N TYR A 19 5.22 -8.36 3.08
CA TYR A 19 4.62 -9.62 2.64
C TYR A 19 3.70 -9.44 1.43
N ASP A 20 2.89 -8.38 1.41
CA ASP A 20 2.00 -8.08 0.30
C ASP A 20 2.75 -7.67 -0.96
N LEU A 21 3.83 -6.89 -0.82
CA LEU A 21 4.68 -6.50 -1.95
C LEU A 21 5.35 -7.72 -2.58
N ASP A 22 5.84 -8.66 -1.78
CA ASP A 22 6.42 -9.91 -2.28
C ASP A 22 5.37 -10.77 -3.01
N THR A 23 4.15 -10.81 -2.47
CA THR A 23 3.01 -11.45 -3.16
C THR A 23 2.73 -10.79 -4.52
N ALA A 24 2.77 -9.45 -4.59
CA ALA A 24 2.62 -8.72 -5.86
C ALA A 24 3.72 -9.09 -6.87
N LYS A 25 4.99 -9.24 -6.41
CA LYS A 25 6.11 -9.72 -7.24
C LYS A 25 5.85 -11.12 -7.80
N HIS A 26 5.29 -12.03 -7.00
CA HIS A 26 4.92 -13.37 -7.47
C HIS A 26 3.75 -13.36 -8.47
N MET A 27 2.76 -12.49 -8.26
CA MET A 27 1.63 -12.34 -9.16
C MET A 27 2.04 -11.75 -10.52
N LEU A 28 3.01 -10.84 -10.53
CA LEU A 28 3.56 -10.31 -11.78
C LEU A 28 4.19 -11.41 -12.63
N LYS A 29 5.02 -12.26 -12.01
CA LYS A 29 5.66 -13.41 -12.68
C LYS A 29 4.67 -14.41 -13.27
N THR A 30 3.48 -14.53 -12.67
CA THR A 30 2.44 -15.47 -13.09
C THR A 30 1.36 -14.86 -13.98
N GLY A 31 1.51 -13.60 -14.39
CA GLY A 31 0.59 -12.92 -15.31
C GLY A 31 -0.73 -12.46 -14.67
N ARG A 32 -0.77 -12.32 -13.35
CA ARG A 32 -1.98 -12.02 -12.56
C ARG A 32 -2.10 -10.52 -12.26
N TYR A 33 -2.12 -9.69 -13.31
CA TYR A 33 -1.91 -8.24 -13.24
C TYR A 33 -2.92 -7.45 -12.41
N LEU A 34 -4.22 -7.78 -12.49
CA LEU A 34 -5.24 -7.18 -11.61
C LEU A 34 -4.88 -7.37 -10.13
N TYR A 35 -4.37 -8.55 -9.78
CA TYR A 35 -3.96 -8.84 -8.42
C TYR A 35 -2.64 -8.18 -8.05
N VAL A 36 -1.73 -7.92 -9.00
CA VAL A 36 -0.53 -7.09 -8.74
C VAL A 36 -0.96 -5.71 -8.25
N VAL A 37 -1.86 -5.04 -8.97
CA VAL A 37 -2.36 -3.69 -8.61
C VAL A 37 -3.08 -3.73 -7.25
N PHE A 38 -3.92 -4.73 -7.03
CA PHE A 38 -4.61 -4.88 -5.74
C PHE A 38 -3.65 -5.12 -4.56
N MET A 39 -2.64 -5.98 -4.72
CA MET A 39 -1.64 -6.22 -3.68
C MET A 39 -0.75 -4.99 -3.45
N CYS A 40 -0.48 -4.19 -4.48
CA CYS A 40 0.20 -2.91 -4.34
C CYS A 40 -0.61 -1.92 -3.50
N HIS A 41 -1.93 -1.85 -3.71
CA HIS A 41 -2.82 -1.07 -2.86
C HIS A 41 -2.75 -1.53 -1.38
N LEU A 42 -2.85 -2.84 -1.12
CA LEU A 42 -2.78 -3.37 0.26
C LEU A 42 -1.42 -3.12 0.92
N THR A 43 -0.34 -3.18 0.14
CA THR A 43 1.02 -2.85 0.60
C THR A 43 1.06 -1.44 1.18
N LEU A 44 0.59 -0.45 0.41
CA LEU A 44 0.56 0.94 0.88
C LEU A 44 -0.45 1.16 2.00
N GLU A 45 -1.62 0.51 1.94
CA GLU A 45 -2.63 0.57 3.00
C GLU A 45 -2.04 0.17 4.36
N LYS A 46 -1.36 -0.98 4.42
CA LYS A 46 -0.75 -1.50 5.65
C LYS A 46 0.39 -0.59 6.13
N ALA A 47 1.24 -0.12 5.22
CA ALA A 47 2.32 0.80 5.58
C ALA A 47 1.77 2.12 6.15
N LEU A 48 0.74 2.70 5.53
CA LEU A 48 0.09 3.91 6.03
C LEU A 48 -0.62 3.66 7.37
N LYS A 49 -1.25 2.49 7.56
CA LYS A 49 -1.85 2.10 8.85
C LYS A 49 -0.83 2.03 9.99
N ALA A 50 0.40 1.60 9.71
CA ALA A 50 1.51 1.67 10.67
C ALA A 50 1.77 3.12 11.12
N HIS A 51 1.78 4.07 10.18
CA HIS A 51 1.97 5.49 10.46
C HIS A 51 0.78 6.12 11.18
N VAL A 52 -0.45 5.77 10.83
CA VAL A 52 -1.66 6.21 11.55
C VAL A 52 -1.60 5.75 13.01
N GLU A 53 -1.27 4.47 13.24
CA GLU A 53 -1.20 3.92 14.60
C GLU A 53 -0.14 4.62 15.45
N LEU A 54 1.00 4.94 14.85
CA LEU A 54 2.05 5.67 15.52
C LEU A 54 1.67 7.14 15.80
N HIS A 55 1.09 7.82 14.81
CA HIS A 55 0.77 9.25 14.89
C HIS A 55 -0.36 9.53 15.88
N GLU A 56 -1.36 8.65 15.92
CA GLU A 56 -2.57 8.87 16.71
C GLU A 56 -2.60 8.10 18.04
N ASP A 57 -1.60 7.24 18.30
CA ASP A 57 -1.50 6.33 19.46
C ASP A 57 -2.74 5.43 19.66
N LYS A 58 -3.37 5.03 18.56
CA LYS A 58 -4.56 4.16 18.56
C LYS A 58 -4.60 3.26 17.34
N PHE A 59 -5.26 2.11 17.47
CA PHE A 59 -5.39 1.17 16.36
C PHE A 59 -6.04 1.86 15.15
N PRO A 60 -5.51 1.65 13.93
CA PRO A 60 -5.93 2.39 12.77
C PRO A 60 -7.36 2.00 12.36
N PRO A 61 -8.10 2.90 11.71
CA PRO A 61 -9.44 2.63 11.21
C PRO A 61 -9.47 1.47 10.21
N LYS A 62 -10.59 0.74 10.17
CA LYS A 62 -10.88 -0.26 9.13
C LYS A 62 -11.39 0.43 7.85
N ILE A 63 -10.56 1.28 7.26
CA ILE A 63 -10.78 1.89 5.95
C ILE A 63 -9.65 1.46 5.00
N HIS A 64 -9.89 1.65 3.71
CA HIS A 64 -9.00 1.28 2.60
C HIS A 64 -8.56 2.50 1.77
N ASP A 65 -9.05 3.69 2.12
CA ASP A 65 -8.72 4.91 1.40
C ASP A 65 -7.30 5.37 1.76
N LEU A 66 -6.37 5.26 0.81
CA LEU A 66 -4.95 5.58 1.02
C LEU A 66 -4.73 7.07 1.29
N VAL A 67 -5.51 7.94 0.64
CA VAL A 67 -5.41 9.40 0.81
C VAL A 67 -5.82 9.78 2.22
N ARG A 68 -6.94 9.22 2.69
CA ARG A 68 -7.42 9.45 4.06
C ARG A 68 -6.50 8.85 5.11
N LEU A 69 -5.85 7.73 4.82
CA LEU A 69 -4.85 7.15 5.72
C LEU A 69 -3.59 8.02 5.80
N ALA A 70 -3.11 8.58 4.68
CA ALA A 70 -1.97 9.50 4.66
C ALA A 70 -2.26 10.78 5.45
N ASP A 71 -3.45 11.37 5.28
CA ASP A 71 -3.93 12.53 6.03
C ASP A 71 -3.95 12.26 7.55
N ARG A 72 -4.54 11.14 7.97
CA ARG A 72 -4.58 10.73 9.39
C ARG A 72 -3.21 10.43 9.98
N ALA A 73 -2.28 9.97 9.16
CA ALA A 73 -0.89 9.75 9.56
C ALA A 73 -0.10 11.07 9.71
N GLY A 74 -0.68 12.19 9.31
CA GLY A 74 0.00 13.49 9.27
C GLY A 74 1.20 13.49 8.32
N LEU A 75 1.09 12.75 7.21
CA LEU A 75 2.13 12.63 6.20
C LEU A 75 1.84 13.58 5.03
N ILE A 76 2.88 14.30 4.60
CA ILE A 76 2.88 15.03 3.34
C ILE A 76 3.73 14.20 2.38
N ILE A 77 3.07 13.42 1.53
CA ILE A 77 3.76 12.58 0.54
C ILE A 77 4.26 13.48 -0.60
N PRO A 78 5.54 13.40 -0.98
CA PRO A 78 6.09 14.12 -2.14
C PRO A 78 5.24 13.90 -3.40
N GLU A 79 5.09 14.93 -4.24
CA GLU A 79 4.18 14.91 -5.38
C GLU A 79 4.47 13.78 -6.38
N ASP A 80 5.76 13.52 -6.62
CA ASP A 80 6.26 12.43 -7.47
C ASP A 80 5.80 11.05 -6.98
N LEU A 81 5.82 10.84 -5.65
CA LEU A 81 5.36 9.63 -5.00
C LEU A 81 3.83 9.58 -4.83
N ASN A 82 3.17 10.72 -4.65
CA ASN A 82 1.74 10.77 -4.37
C ASN A 82 0.89 10.38 -5.59
N ARG A 83 1.42 10.52 -6.81
CA ARG A 83 0.72 10.10 -8.03
C ARG A 83 0.25 8.65 -7.96
N ILE A 84 1.15 7.71 -7.62
CA ILE A 84 0.79 6.29 -7.57
C ILE A 84 -0.15 5.96 -6.41
N VAL A 85 -0.05 6.70 -5.29
CA VAL A 85 -0.98 6.57 -4.16
C VAL A 85 -2.41 6.88 -4.58
N LEU A 86 -2.61 7.98 -5.32
CA LEU A 86 -3.93 8.37 -5.84
C LEU A 86 -4.47 7.36 -6.85
N GLU A 87 -3.61 6.89 -7.76
CA GLU A 87 -3.96 5.90 -8.77
C GLU A 87 -4.40 4.57 -8.14
N LEU A 88 -3.62 4.03 -7.19
CA LEU A 88 -3.97 2.82 -6.45
C LEU A 88 -5.22 2.98 -5.60
N ASN A 89 -5.48 4.17 -5.06
CA ASN A 89 -6.71 4.45 -4.30
C ASN A 89 -7.95 4.24 -5.20
N GLN A 90 -7.90 4.76 -6.42
CA GLN A 90 -8.99 4.66 -7.41
C GLN A 90 -9.12 3.24 -7.99
N ALA A 91 -7.99 2.59 -8.28
CA ALA A 91 -7.98 1.26 -8.88
C ALA A 91 -8.42 0.13 -7.93
N SER A 92 -8.44 0.38 -6.61
CA SER A 92 -8.64 -0.65 -5.58
C SER A 92 -9.94 -1.45 -5.71
N ILE A 93 -11.06 -0.83 -6.09
CA ILE A 93 -12.37 -1.50 -6.25
C ILE A 93 -12.46 -2.18 -7.63
N PRO A 94 -12.19 -1.49 -8.76
CA PRO A 94 -12.24 -2.09 -10.09
C PRO A 94 -11.36 -3.34 -10.25
N THR A 95 -10.20 -3.42 -9.59
CA THR A 95 -9.33 -4.59 -9.70
C THR A 95 -9.91 -5.85 -9.05
N ARG A 96 -10.85 -5.71 -8.11
CA ARG A 96 -11.53 -6.82 -7.42
C ARG A 96 -12.87 -7.18 -8.06
N TYR A 97 -13.56 -6.19 -8.59
CA TYR A 97 -14.90 -6.32 -9.17
C TYR A 97 -14.93 -5.66 -10.55
N PRO A 98 -14.21 -6.22 -11.54
CA PRO A 98 -14.26 -5.69 -12.89
C PRO A 98 -15.68 -5.88 -13.44
N GLU A 99 -16.28 -4.80 -13.96
CA GLU A 99 -17.57 -4.87 -14.66
C GLU A 99 -17.45 -5.80 -15.88
N ASP A 100 -16.36 -5.66 -16.65
CA ASP A 100 -15.94 -6.59 -17.68
C ASP A 100 -14.48 -7.02 -17.42
N LEU A 101 -14.31 -8.30 -17.09
CA LEU A 101 -12.99 -8.88 -16.83
C LEU A 101 -12.11 -8.90 -18.09
N GLN A 102 -12.65 -9.23 -19.26
CA GLN A 102 -11.86 -9.32 -20.49
C GLN A 102 -11.35 -7.93 -20.88
N GLN A 103 -12.22 -6.92 -20.81
CA GLN A 103 -11.83 -5.54 -21.05
C GLN A 103 -10.75 -5.09 -20.04
N SER A 104 -10.94 -5.38 -18.75
CA SER A 104 -9.96 -5.02 -17.72
C SER A 104 -8.59 -5.64 -17.99
N LEU A 105 -8.53 -6.90 -18.43
CA LEU A 105 -7.27 -7.57 -18.77
C LEU A 105 -6.53 -6.93 -19.97
N THR A 106 -7.21 -6.15 -20.82
CA THR A 106 -6.54 -5.36 -21.87
C THR A 106 -5.91 -4.08 -21.34
N VAL A 107 -6.44 -3.52 -20.25
CA VAL A 107 -5.94 -2.30 -19.61
C VAL A 107 -4.77 -2.63 -18.67
N TYR A 108 -4.95 -3.63 -17.82
CA TYR A 108 -3.95 -4.06 -16.85
C TYR A 108 -2.94 -5.03 -17.49
N THR A 109 -2.05 -4.48 -18.31
CA THR A 109 -0.99 -5.23 -19.01
C THR A 109 0.19 -5.57 -18.08
N ASN A 110 1.13 -6.37 -18.58
CA ASN A 110 2.39 -6.67 -17.88
C ASN A 110 3.16 -5.37 -17.56
N ASP A 111 3.38 -4.53 -18.56
CA ASP A 111 4.16 -3.29 -18.42
C ASP A 111 3.51 -2.33 -17.42
N TYR A 112 2.18 -2.20 -17.47
CA TYR A 112 1.44 -1.39 -16.52
C TYR A 112 1.59 -1.93 -15.09
N ALA A 113 1.38 -3.24 -14.89
CA ALA A 113 1.51 -3.86 -13.57
C ALA A 113 2.94 -3.80 -13.03
N ALA A 114 3.95 -3.96 -13.88
CA ALA A 114 5.35 -3.84 -13.52
C ALA A 114 5.70 -2.41 -13.07
N LYS A 115 5.21 -1.41 -13.80
CA LYS A 115 5.37 0.01 -13.44
C LYS A 115 4.70 0.32 -12.10
N VAL A 116 3.44 -0.09 -11.91
CA VAL A 116 2.72 0.09 -10.64
C VAL A 116 3.48 -0.56 -9.48
N LEU A 117 3.99 -1.77 -9.67
CA LEU A 117 4.77 -2.48 -8.66
C LEU A 117 6.05 -1.73 -8.29
N GLN A 118 6.80 -1.22 -9.28
CA GLN A 118 8.01 -0.43 -9.05
C GLN A 118 7.70 0.85 -8.27
N GLU A 119 6.72 1.64 -8.72
CA GLU A 119 6.33 2.88 -8.06
C GLU A 119 5.82 2.63 -6.63
N THR A 120 5.14 1.51 -6.40
CA THR A 120 4.72 1.06 -5.06
C THR A 120 5.91 0.75 -4.15
N GLU A 121 6.94 0.09 -4.69
CA GLU A 121 8.16 -0.21 -3.94
C GLU A 121 8.91 1.08 -3.53
N GLU A 122 8.94 2.09 -4.40
CA GLU A 122 9.50 3.41 -4.10
C GLU A 122 8.75 4.11 -2.95
N VAL A 123 7.41 4.12 -3.00
CA VAL A 123 6.58 4.69 -1.91
C VAL A 123 6.78 3.91 -0.60
N LEU A 124 6.81 2.58 -0.65
CA LEU A 124 7.02 1.74 0.53
C LEU A 124 8.38 2.03 1.17
N GLN A 125 9.44 2.14 0.36
CA GLN A 125 10.77 2.50 0.85
C GLN A 125 10.77 3.87 1.52
N TRP A 126 10.13 4.87 0.92
CA TRP A 126 9.98 6.19 1.52
C TRP A 126 9.23 6.14 2.87
N LEU A 127 8.11 5.39 2.94
CA LEU A 127 7.34 5.21 4.18
C LEU A 127 8.16 4.52 5.28
N LYS A 128 9.00 3.55 4.93
CA LYS A 128 9.87 2.82 5.88
C LYS A 128 11.07 3.66 6.34
N ALA A 129 11.59 4.52 5.48
CA ALA A 129 12.71 5.42 5.79
C ALA A 129 12.30 6.60 6.68
N HIS A 130 11.00 6.91 6.78
CA HIS A 130 10.52 8.01 7.59
C HIS A 130 10.94 7.85 9.07
N PRO A 131 11.49 8.89 9.74
CA PRO A 131 12.18 8.76 11.04
C PRO A 131 11.35 8.07 12.13
N ARG A 132 10.05 8.36 12.14
CA ARG A 132 9.05 7.78 13.02
C ARG A 132 8.99 6.25 13.01
N ILE A 133 9.23 5.62 11.86
CA ILE A 133 9.27 4.15 11.70
C ILE A 133 10.69 3.63 11.89
N ALA A 134 11.70 4.33 11.34
CA ALA A 134 13.10 3.91 11.40
C ALA A 134 13.66 3.81 12.85
N MET A 135 13.07 4.54 13.79
CA MET A 135 13.47 4.54 15.20
C MET A 135 12.74 3.50 16.08
N LEU A 136 11.85 2.67 15.50
CA LEU A 136 11.07 1.67 16.25
C LEU A 136 11.83 0.38 16.50
#